data_AF-A0A316A531-F1
#
_entry.id   AF-A0A316A531-F1
#
_cell.length_a   1.000
_cell.length_b   1.000
_cell.length_c   1.000
_cell.angle_alpha   90.00
_cell.angle_beta   90.00
_cell.angle_gamma   90.00
#
_symmetry.space_group_name_H-M   'P 1'
#
loop_
_entity.id
_entity.type
_entity.pdbx_description
1 polymer ?
#
loop_
_entity_poly.entity_id
_entity_poly.type
_entity_poly.pdbx_seq_one_letter_code
_entity_poly.pdbx_strand_id
1 'polypeptide(L)'
;MYNVHYHLNSLLGETVKCMNGDEKYISRAINKELDFEEYKFLLQEVRTIGVTSEFKKIIDLFKVPEGETPAGFRIEYYLSENKQLLIDLKRDISYGKNGIKRATPFLFSADTANPYELAPMKDMIANLTCNPGIIYDLFINDPKENIGNKFKNRDEVMCEIGNILGPGCDISVEFNDPFADINKLLEEAEHFKEMLSEYRVVIKVPHTGAVTAENAHHLLEGNKRLPVAHNNGQTKDYFYSHNLALALKEKGFRVNYTLMFEPWQTGMALQAQPYFINSFINKRMLTSTYVKGMISAFDSTRDLQFLKNLRSYFIDVDFLPESAKDSDLAEVEKIARETLTYRDFDNVRGFDGMDGVRHNLRMLRDSNLEDTRLIICSIAGSREYPELDKLLVEDEFRDVLDKIVITTEPIYFAQYTSAPQIITYQRRFLNAVNNTADKR
;
A
#
# COMPACT_ATOMS: atom_id res chain seq x y z
N MET A 1 -33.70 -21.12 -17.30
CA MET A 1 -33.59 -20.01 -16.34
C MET A 1 -34.10 -18.77 -17.04
N TYR A 2 -35.03 -18.04 -16.45
CA TYR A 2 -35.42 -16.72 -16.96
C TYR A 2 -34.33 -15.72 -16.57
N ASN A 3 -33.75 -14.99 -17.53
CA ASN A 3 -32.86 -13.86 -17.26
C ASN A 3 -33.71 -12.62 -16.99
N VAL A 4 -34.24 -12.52 -15.78
CA VAL A 4 -34.94 -11.30 -15.31
C VAL A 4 -33.98 -10.54 -14.41
N HIS A 5 -33.71 -9.29 -14.76
CA HIS A 5 -32.84 -8.39 -14.01
C HIS A 5 -33.71 -7.40 -13.23
N TYR A 6 -33.49 -7.32 -11.91
CA TYR A 6 -34.17 -6.38 -11.04
C TYR A 6 -33.20 -5.24 -10.71
N HIS A 7 -33.64 -3.99 -10.81
CA HIS A 7 -32.84 -2.84 -10.43
C HIS A 7 -33.49 -2.12 -9.26
N LEU A 8 -32.73 -1.30 -8.54
CA LEU A 8 -33.31 -0.46 -7.48
C LEU A 8 -34.44 0.44 -8.02
N ASN A 9 -34.31 0.91 -9.27
CA ASN A 9 -35.33 1.70 -9.94
C ASN A 9 -36.64 0.91 -10.16
N SER A 10 -36.56 -0.42 -10.24
CA SER A 10 -37.74 -1.30 -10.35
C SER A 10 -38.60 -1.32 -9.10
N LEU A 11 -38.13 -0.75 -7.98
CA LEU A 11 -38.94 -0.53 -6.77
C LEU A 11 -39.81 0.72 -6.88
N LEU A 12 -39.37 1.75 -7.64
CA LEU A 12 -40.10 3.00 -7.76
C LEU A 12 -41.44 2.81 -8.46
N GLY A 13 -42.49 3.44 -7.92
CA GLY A 13 -43.84 3.29 -8.46
C GLY A 13 -44.86 4.08 -7.66
N GLU A 14 -46.07 3.54 -7.52
CA GLU A 14 -47.11 4.17 -6.72
C GLU A 14 -46.81 4.11 -5.21
N THR A 15 -46.22 3.01 -4.75
CA THR A 15 -46.00 2.70 -3.33
C THR A 15 -44.64 3.12 -2.79
N VAL A 16 -43.61 3.18 -3.65
CA VAL A 16 -42.25 3.61 -3.29
C VAL A 16 -41.89 4.87 -4.04
N LYS A 17 -41.45 5.90 -3.31
CA LYS A 17 -41.09 7.22 -3.85
C LYS A 17 -39.65 7.59 -3.54
N CYS A 18 -39.05 8.44 -4.36
CA CYS A 18 -37.80 9.11 -3.98
C CYS A 18 -38.07 10.11 -2.85
N MET A 19 -37.09 10.31 -1.97
CA MET A 19 -37.09 11.43 -1.04
C MET A 19 -36.93 12.74 -1.81
N ASN A 20 -37.75 13.73 -1.46
CA ASN A 20 -37.71 15.04 -2.08
C ASN A 20 -36.33 15.70 -1.92
N GLY A 21 -35.75 16.14 -3.04
CA GLY A 21 -34.44 16.79 -3.09
C GLY A 21 -33.25 15.84 -3.28
N ASP A 22 -33.48 14.52 -3.21
CA ASP A 22 -32.44 13.50 -3.40
C ASP A 22 -32.39 12.95 -4.83
N GLU A 23 -33.33 13.34 -5.70
CA GLU A 23 -33.55 12.71 -7.00
C GLU A 23 -32.28 12.72 -7.87
N LYS A 24 -31.55 13.85 -7.88
CA LYS A 24 -30.28 13.97 -8.62
C LYS A 24 -29.18 13.06 -8.07
N TYR A 25 -29.18 12.76 -6.77
CA TYR A 25 -28.17 11.90 -6.15
C TYR A 25 -28.53 10.43 -6.34
N ILE A 26 -29.80 10.08 -6.15
CA ILE A 26 -30.33 8.72 -6.34
C ILE A 26 -30.05 8.22 -7.76
N SER A 27 -30.24 9.07 -8.79
CA SER A 27 -30.07 8.67 -10.20
C SER A 27 -28.71 8.08 -10.54
N ARG A 28 -27.68 8.33 -9.72
CA ARG A 28 -26.30 7.82 -9.87
C ARG A 28 -26.14 6.36 -9.45
N ALA A 29 -27.02 5.83 -8.61
CA ALA A 29 -26.92 4.48 -8.06
C ALA A 29 -28.18 3.62 -8.29
N ILE A 30 -29.25 4.20 -8.83
CA ILE A 30 -30.56 3.55 -8.94
C ILE A 30 -30.62 2.39 -9.95
N ASN A 31 -29.65 2.31 -10.87
CA ASN A 31 -29.58 1.24 -11.86
C ASN A 31 -28.77 0.03 -11.37
N LYS A 32 -28.36 0.01 -10.09
CA LYS A 32 -27.71 -1.15 -9.51
C LYS A 32 -28.67 -2.35 -9.53
N GLU A 33 -28.16 -3.46 -10.02
CA GLU A 33 -28.90 -4.73 -10.04
C GLU A 33 -29.01 -5.30 -8.62
N LEU A 34 -30.17 -5.86 -8.33
CA LEU A 34 -30.53 -6.55 -7.10
C LEU A 34 -30.78 -8.02 -7.43
N ASP A 35 -30.45 -8.91 -6.51
CA ASP A 35 -30.97 -10.27 -6.65
C ASP A 35 -32.49 -10.33 -6.38
N PHE A 36 -33.13 -11.44 -6.77
CA PHE A 36 -34.58 -11.56 -6.68
C PHE A 36 -35.10 -11.53 -5.24
N GLU A 37 -34.37 -12.12 -4.29
CA GLU A 37 -34.80 -12.17 -2.89
C GLU A 37 -34.64 -10.80 -2.23
N GLU A 38 -33.54 -10.10 -2.51
CA GLU A 38 -33.33 -8.69 -2.14
C GLU A 38 -34.45 -7.81 -2.70
N TYR A 39 -34.75 -7.91 -3.99
CA TYR A 39 -35.81 -7.14 -4.63
C TYR A 39 -37.17 -7.37 -3.95
N LYS A 40 -37.53 -8.64 -3.74
CA LYS A 40 -38.81 -9.03 -3.13
C LYS A 40 -38.93 -8.54 -1.69
N PHE A 41 -37.86 -8.64 -0.91
CA PHE A 41 -37.78 -8.12 0.45
C PHE A 41 -37.98 -6.60 0.46
N LEU A 42 -37.22 -5.87 -0.37
CA LEU A 42 -37.29 -4.41 -0.42
C LEU A 42 -38.66 -3.91 -0.91
N LEU A 43 -39.31 -4.61 -1.85
CA LEU A 43 -40.64 -4.25 -2.32
C LEU A 43 -41.69 -4.26 -1.19
N GLN A 44 -41.53 -5.13 -0.20
CA GLN A 44 -42.44 -5.23 0.96
C GLN A 44 -42.13 -4.16 2.01
N GLU A 45 -40.84 -3.94 2.26
CA GLU A 45 -40.38 -3.13 3.38
C GLU A 45 -40.13 -1.66 3.07
N VAL A 46 -39.83 -1.29 1.82
CA VAL A 46 -39.44 0.09 1.48
C VAL A 46 -40.66 0.91 1.08
N ARG A 47 -40.69 2.18 1.48
CA ARG A 47 -41.67 3.20 1.07
C ARG A 47 -40.99 4.44 0.50
N THR A 48 -39.76 4.72 0.93
CA THR A 48 -38.97 5.82 0.40
C THR A 48 -37.53 5.42 0.13
N ILE A 49 -36.96 5.95 -0.96
CA ILE A 49 -35.55 5.79 -1.31
C ILE A 49 -34.88 7.16 -1.24
N GLY A 50 -33.77 7.27 -0.52
CA GLY A 50 -32.98 8.48 -0.37
C GLY A 50 -31.49 8.18 -0.41
N VAL A 51 -30.66 9.21 -0.20
CA VAL A 51 -29.22 9.05 0.00
C VAL A 51 -28.80 9.59 1.37
N THR A 52 -27.70 9.09 1.92
CA THR A 52 -27.14 9.64 3.16
C THR A 52 -26.57 11.05 2.93
N SER A 53 -26.31 11.78 4.02
CA SER A 53 -25.53 13.04 3.95
C SER A 53 -24.12 12.80 3.44
N GLU A 54 -23.53 11.65 3.78
CA GLU A 54 -22.18 11.27 3.38
C GLU A 54 -22.09 11.04 1.87
N PHE A 55 -23.09 10.36 1.28
CA PHE A 55 -23.21 10.23 -0.16
C PHE A 55 -23.16 11.59 -0.86
N LYS A 56 -23.97 12.56 -0.40
CA LYS A 56 -24.02 13.91 -0.99
C LYS A 56 -22.67 14.61 -0.86
N LYS A 57 -22.07 14.57 0.33
CA LYS A 57 -20.75 15.14 0.62
C LYS A 57 -19.68 14.60 -0.33
N ILE A 58 -19.63 13.29 -0.55
CA ILE A 58 -18.67 12.64 -1.45
C ILE A 58 -18.89 13.07 -2.90
N ILE A 59 -20.14 13.05 -3.39
CA ILE A 59 -20.47 13.47 -4.75
C ILE A 59 -20.07 14.92 -5.01
N ASP A 60 -20.38 15.80 -4.06
CA ASP A 60 -20.14 17.23 -4.20
C ASP A 60 -18.65 17.58 -4.06
N LEU A 61 -17.95 16.95 -3.10
CA LEU A 61 -16.51 17.13 -2.88
C LEU A 61 -15.69 16.79 -4.14
N PHE A 62 -15.95 15.62 -4.74
CA PHE A 62 -15.21 15.14 -5.90
C PHE A 62 -15.79 15.63 -7.23
N LYS A 63 -16.84 16.45 -7.22
CA LYS A 63 -17.50 17.01 -8.40
C LYS A 63 -17.83 15.92 -9.42
N VAL A 64 -18.42 14.83 -8.94
CA VAL A 64 -18.63 13.62 -9.73
C VAL A 64 -19.62 13.90 -10.88
N PRO A 65 -19.32 13.47 -12.12
CA PRO A 65 -20.21 13.65 -13.27
C PRO A 65 -21.63 13.11 -13.01
N GLU A 66 -22.61 13.68 -13.72
CA GLU A 66 -23.99 13.22 -13.63
C GLU A 66 -24.14 11.76 -14.07
N GLY A 67 -24.91 10.99 -13.30
CA GLY A 67 -25.11 9.56 -13.55
C GLY A 67 -23.95 8.65 -13.09
N GLU A 68 -22.84 9.20 -12.56
CA GLU A 68 -21.71 8.42 -12.05
C GLU A 68 -21.62 8.43 -10.51
N THR A 69 -21.01 7.39 -9.95
CA THR A 69 -20.44 7.41 -8.59
C THR A 69 -18.91 7.35 -8.67
N PRO A 70 -18.18 7.98 -7.72
CA PRO A 70 -16.73 8.11 -7.82
C PRO A 70 -16.04 6.76 -7.66
N ALA A 71 -14.86 6.64 -8.26
CA ALA A 71 -13.97 5.52 -7.96
C ALA A 71 -13.54 5.54 -6.49
N GLY A 72 -13.24 4.36 -5.94
CA GLY A 72 -12.79 4.21 -4.56
C GLY A 72 -13.93 4.10 -3.54
N PHE A 73 -15.17 3.95 -3.98
CA PHE A 73 -16.32 3.80 -3.09
C PHE A 73 -17.20 2.64 -3.54
N ARG A 74 -17.63 1.83 -2.57
CA ARG A 74 -18.68 0.83 -2.77
C ARG A 74 -20.03 1.42 -2.39
N ILE A 75 -21.06 0.98 -3.08
CA ILE A 75 -22.44 1.39 -2.79
C ILE A 75 -22.98 0.47 -1.70
N GLU A 76 -23.53 1.05 -0.64
CA GLU A 76 -24.22 0.34 0.42
C GLU A 76 -25.66 0.83 0.57
N TYR A 77 -26.51 -0.03 1.14
CA TYR A 77 -27.91 0.26 1.39
C TYR A 77 -28.22 0.06 2.87
N TYR A 78 -28.81 1.08 3.49
CA TYR A 78 -29.27 1.03 4.88
C TYR A 78 -30.78 1.16 4.92
N LEU A 79 -31.45 0.13 5.42
CA LEU A 79 -32.88 0.17 5.69
C LEU A 79 -33.13 0.69 7.10
N SER A 80 -33.82 1.81 7.24
CA SER A 80 -34.20 2.36 8.55
C SER A 80 -35.58 1.87 9.01
N GLU A 81 -35.86 2.00 10.31
CA GLU A 81 -37.13 1.60 10.94
C GLU A 81 -38.37 2.24 10.29
N ASN A 82 -38.20 3.41 9.65
CA ASN A 82 -39.26 4.15 8.97
C ASN A 82 -39.51 3.67 7.52
N LYS A 83 -39.08 2.46 7.17
CA LYS A 83 -39.25 1.91 5.80
C LYS A 83 -38.54 2.75 4.73
N GLN A 84 -37.46 3.41 5.11
CA GLN A 84 -36.64 4.25 4.25
C GLN A 84 -35.37 3.50 3.91
N LEU A 85 -35.10 3.36 2.61
CA LEU A 85 -33.85 2.81 2.10
C LEU A 85 -32.90 3.95 1.73
N LEU A 86 -31.78 4.04 2.44
CA LEU A 86 -30.74 5.03 2.20
C LEU A 86 -29.58 4.42 1.43
N ILE A 87 -29.20 5.06 0.32
CA ILE A 87 -28.00 4.72 -0.44
C ILE A 87 -26.81 5.49 0.13
N ASP A 88 -25.70 4.79 0.35
CA ASP A 88 -24.46 5.38 0.83
C ASP A 88 -23.24 5.02 -0.05
N LEU A 89 -22.16 5.77 0.10
CA LEU A 89 -20.85 5.51 -0.49
C LEU A 89 -19.84 5.23 0.61
N LYS A 90 -19.48 3.96 0.77
CA LYS A 90 -18.44 3.55 1.73
C LYS A 90 -17.08 3.52 1.04
N ARG A 91 -16.06 4.13 1.65
CA ARG A 91 -14.69 4.14 1.13
C ARG A 91 -14.16 2.70 1.00
N ASP A 92 -13.78 2.32 -0.22
CA ASP A 92 -13.16 1.04 -0.53
C ASP A 92 -12.37 1.13 -1.84
N ILE A 93 -11.04 1.13 -1.77
CA ILE A 93 -10.13 1.20 -2.93
C ILE A 93 -10.24 0.01 -3.88
N SER A 94 -10.90 -1.09 -3.48
CA SER A 94 -11.19 -2.21 -4.37
C SER A 94 -12.19 -1.88 -5.47
N TYR A 95 -12.88 -0.74 -5.38
CA TYR A 95 -13.89 -0.33 -6.34
C TYR A 95 -13.37 0.77 -7.27
N GLY A 96 -13.57 0.59 -8.56
CA GLY A 96 -13.51 1.65 -9.56
C GLY A 96 -14.79 2.49 -9.53
N LYS A 97 -15.01 3.25 -10.61
CA LYS A 97 -16.23 4.08 -10.74
C LYS A 97 -17.50 3.23 -10.68
N ASN A 98 -18.62 3.86 -10.33
CA ASN A 98 -19.96 3.27 -10.40
C ASN A 98 -20.15 2.03 -9.51
N GLY A 99 -19.37 1.91 -8.42
CA GLY A 99 -19.44 0.77 -7.52
C GLY A 99 -19.09 -0.56 -8.23
N ILE A 100 -18.21 -0.51 -9.22
CA ILE A 100 -17.71 -1.69 -9.95
C ILE A 100 -16.39 -2.12 -9.32
N LYS A 101 -16.25 -3.40 -8.94
CA LYS A 101 -14.98 -3.93 -8.43
C LYS A 101 -13.89 -3.83 -9.50
N ARG A 102 -12.66 -3.52 -9.09
CA ARG A 102 -11.48 -3.57 -9.95
C ARG A 102 -11.24 -5.02 -10.43
N ALA A 103 -10.51 -5.14 -11.53
CA ALA A 103 -10.37 -6.40 -12.26
C ALA A 103 -9.64 -7.51 -11.49
N THR A 104 -8.73 -7.13 -10.59
CA THR A 104 -7.95 -8.05 -9.74
C THR A 104 -8.43 -7.98 -8.30
N PRO A 105 -8.34 -9.08 -7.53
CA PRO A 105 -8.66 -9.04 -6.10
C PRO A 105 -7.65 -8.17 -5.33
N PHE A 106 -6.36 -8.25 -5.66
CA PHE A 106 -5.31 -7.39 -5.13
C PHE A 106 -5.20 -6.06 -5.88
N LEU A 107 -4.51 -5.09 -5.29
CA LEU A 107 -4.39 -3.73 -5.82
C LEU A 107 -2.96 -3.34 -6.13
N PHE A 108 -2.80 -2.38 -7.04
CA PHE A 108 -1.51 -1.77 -7.37
C PHE A 108 -1.39 -0.39 -6.75
N SER A 109 -0.18 -0.06 -6.32
CA SER A 109 0.21 1.19 -5.69
C SER A 109 1.46 1.74 -6.36
N ALA A 110 1.53 3.04 -6.67
CA ALA A 110 2.78 3.64 -7.15
C ALA A 110 3.67 4.10 -5.98
N ASP A 111 4.96 3.76 -5.99
CA ASP A 111 5.94 4.29 -5.02
C ASP A 111 6.73 5.44 -5.66
N THR A 112 6.13 6.63 -5.70
CA THR A 112 6.70 7.80 -6.40
C THR A 112 6.15 9.11 -5.86
N ALA A 113 6.89 10.19 -6.07
CA ALA A 113 6.41 11.56 -5.93
C ALA A 113 6.44 12.32 -7.27
N ASN A 114 6.72 11.63 -8.39
CA ASN A 114 6.86 12.22 -9.71
C ASN A 114 5.51 12.24 -10.46
N PRO A 115 4.86 13.41 -10.65
CA PRO A 115 3.59 13.51 -11.37
C PRO A 115 3.68 13.05 -12.83
N TYR A 116 4.85 13.14 -13.46
CA TYR A 116 5.06 12.78 -14.87
C TYR A 116 5.04 11.26 -15.08
N GLU A 117 5.61 10.49 -14.14
CA GLU A 117 5.54 9.03 -14.15
C GLU A 117 4.17 8.50 -13.73
N LEU A 118 3.48 9.26 -12.88
CA LEU A 118 2.17 8.88 -12.36
C LEU A 118 1.06 8.99 -13.41
N ALA A 119 1.08 10.06 -14.22
CA ALA A 119 0.01 10.36 -15.16
C ALA A 119 -0.32 9.21 -16.15
N PRO A 120 0.66 8.47 -16.72
CA PRO A 120 0.38 7.33 -17.61
C PRO A 120 -0.30 6.13 -16.93
N MET A 121 -0.15 5.95 -15.62
CA MET A 121 -0.64 4.76 -14.89
C MET A 121 -1.79 5.06 -13.93
N LYS A 122 -2.23 6.31 -13.82
CA LYS A 122 -3.20 6.81 -12.83
C LYS A 122 -4.49 5.98 -12.75
N ASP A 123 -4.98 5.47 -13.88
CA ASP A 123 -6.26 4.74 -13.96
C ASP A 123 -6.11 3.25 -13.58
N MET A 124 -4.87 2.76 -13.43
CA MET A 124 -4.56 1.36 -13.13
C MET A 124 -4.21 1.12 -11.65
N ILE A 125 -3.97 2.18 -10.88
CA ILE A 125 -3.59 2.08 -9.46
C ILE A 125 -4.75 2.47 -8.53
N ALA A 126 -4.63 2.04 -7.28
CA ALA A 126 -5.60 2.31 -6.22
C ALA A 126 -4.95 2.91 -4.96
N ASN A 127 -3.62 2.96 -4.93
CA ASN A 127 -2.87 3.59 -3.85
C ASN A 127 -1.62 4.29 -4.42
N LEU A 128 -1.06 5.23 -3.67
CA LEU A 128 0.26 5.78 -3.87
C LEU A 128 0.97 5.83 -2.52
N THR A 129 2.24 5.46 -2.50
CA THR A 129 3.13 5.66 -1.35
C THR A 129 4.22 6.64 -1.73
N CYS A 130 4.51 7.57 -0.82
CA CYS A 130 5.72 8.37 -0.89
C CYS A 130 6.35 8.48 0.51
N ASN A 131 7.58 8.97 0.56
CA ASN A 131 8.32 9.27 1.78
C ASN A 131 9.22 10.49 1.52
N PRO A 132 9.83 11.11 2.54
CA PRO A 132 10.64 12.30 2.36
C PRO A 132 11.78 12.12 1.34
N GLY A 133 12.44 10.96 1.31
CA GLY A 133 13.49 10.67 0.32
C GLY A 133 12.95 10.65 -1.11
N ILE A 134 11.80 10.02 -1.34
CA ILE A 134 11.15 10.02 -2.67
C ILE A 134 10.74 11.44 -3.09
N ILE A 135 10.19 12.23 -2.18
CA ILE A 135 9.71 13.59 -2.48
C ILE A 135 10.88 14.54 -2.74
N TYR A 136 11.83 14.59 -1.82
CA TYR A 136 12.91 15.58 -1.84
C TYR A 136 14.06 15.14 -2.74
N ASP A 137 14.59 13.93 -2.54
CA ASP A 137 15.81 13.51 -3.21
C ASP A 137 15.55 12.99 -4.62
N LEU A 138 14.52 12.16 -4.80
CA LEU A 138 14.23 11.54 -6.10
C LEU A 138 13.38 12.41 -7.03
N PHE A 139 12.76 13.49 -6.53
CA PHE A 139 11.91 14.35 -7.34
C PHE A 139 12.25 15.84 -7.23
N ILE A 140 11.91 16.52 -6.13
CA ILE A 140 12.00 17.99 -6.04
C ILE A 140 13.41 18.50 -6.34
N ASN A 141 14.43 17.85 -5.76
CA ASN A 141 15.83 18.24 -5.90
C ASN A 141 16.53 17.61 -7.12
N ASP A 142 15.87 16.73 -7.87
CA ASP A 142 16.42 16.21 -9.12
C ASP A 142 15.92 17.05 -10.32
N PRO A 143 16.77 17.88 -10.94
CA PRO A 143 16.37 18.72 -12.07
C PRO A 143 16.01 17.92 -13.33
N LYS A 144 16.36 16.63 -13.42
CA LYS A 144 15.94 15.76 -14.52
C LYS A 144 14.49 15.32 -14.35
N GLU A 145 14.10 15.01 -13.12
CA GLU A 145 12.76 14.54 -12.78
C GLU A 145 11.78 15.71 -12.61
N ASN A 146 12.17 16.75 -11.88
CA ASN A 146 11.42 18.00 -11.75
C ASN A 146 11.66 18.91 -12.96
N ILE A 147 11.10 18.52 -14.12
CA ILE A 147 11.31 19.17 -15.41
C ILE A 147 11.04 20.68 -15.32
N GLY A 148 12.06 21.49 -15.61
CA GLY A 148 11.99 22.95 -15.57
C GLY A 148 11.89 23.54 -14.16
N ASN A 149 12.17 22.76 -13.11
CA ASN A 149 11.95 23.12 -11.71
C ASN A 149 10.52 23.61 -11.45
N LYS A 150 9.52 22.93 -12.05
CA LYS A 150 8.11 23.34 -11.96
C LYS A 150 7.62 23.33 -10.51
N PHE A 151 7.98 22.32 -9.72
CA PHE A 151 7.55 22.15 -8.34
C PHE A 151 8.61 22.68 -7.37
N LYS A 152 8.20 23.42 -6.34
CA LYS A 152 9.09 24.08 -5.38
C LYS A 152 9.09 23.46 -4.00
N ASN A 153 8.01 22.79 -3.63
CA ASN A 153 7.81 22.28 -2.28
C ASN A 153 6.90 21.05 -2.32
N ARG A 154 6.84 20.36 -1.19
CA ARG A 154 6.04 19.14 -0.99
C ARG A 154 4.55 19.36 -1.28
N ASP A 155 4.00 20.51 -0.90
CA ASP A 155 2.57 20.78 -1.03
C ASP A 155 2.15 20.89 -2.49
N GLU A 156 2.95 21.56 -3.33
CA GLU A 156 2.71 21.63 -4.77
C GLU A 156 2.72 20.24 -5.42
N VAL A 157 3.64 19.37 -4.98
CA VAL A 157 3.73 17.98 -5.46
C VAL A 157 2.51 17.17 -5.02
N MET A 158 2.16 17.21 -3.74
CA MET A 158 1.03 16.44 -3.21
C MET A 158 -0.30 16.90 -3.78
N CYS A 159 -0.48 18.20 -3.99
CA CYS A 159 -1.66 18.76 -4.65
C CYS A 159 -1.79 18.24 -6.09
N GLU A 160 -0.70 18.26 -6.87
CA GLU A 160 -0.72 17.73 -8.24
C GLU A 160 -0.98 16.22 -8.28
N ILE A 161 -0.36 15.45 -7.39
CA ILE A 161 -0.63 14.02 -7.25
C ILE A 161 -2.12 13.78 -6.95
N GLY A 162 -2.71 14.55 -6.03
CA GLY A 162 -4.14 14.51 -5.73
C GLY A 162 -5.01 14.83 -6.95
N ASN A 163 -4.62 15.80 -7.77
CA ASN A 163 -5.33 16.16 -9.00
C ASN A 163 -5.27 15.05 -10.06
N ILE A 164 -4.11 14.39 -10.21
CA ILE A 164 -3.92 13.31 -11.18
C ILE A 164 -4.74 12.08 -10.81
N LEU A 165 -4.70 11.67 -9.55
CA LEU A 165 -5.27 10.39 -9.10
C LEU A 165 -6.78 10.42 -8.82
N GLY A 166 -7.34 11.60 -8.53
CA GLY A 166 -8.76 11.72 -8.23
C GLY A 166 -9.19 10.92 -6.99
N PRO A 167 -10.48 10.54 -6.87
CA PRO A 167 -11.05 9.93 -5.65
C PRO A 167 -10.68 8.45 -5.45
N GLY A 168 -10.28 7.76 -6.51
CA GLY A 168 -10.13 6.30 -6.52
C GLY A 168 -8.87 5.77 -5.85
N CYS A 169 -8.01 6.66 -5.35
CA CYS A 169 -6.68 6.35 -4.88
C CYS A 169 -6.46 6.84 -3.46
N ASP A 170 -5.96 5.96 -2.58
CA ASP A 170 -5.36 6.40 -1.32
C ASP A 170 -3.94 6.93 -1.56
N ILE A 171 -3.53 7.91 -0.76
CA ILE A 171 -2.25 8.61 -0.89
C ILE A 171 -1.61 8.59 0.49
N SER A 172 -0.61 7.73 0.64
CA SER A 172 0.16 7.59 1.87
C SER A 172 1.30 8.60 1.93
N VAL A 173 1.21 9.55 2.86
CA VAL A 173 2.22 10.61 3.05
C VAL A 173 2.86 10.48 4.42
N GLU A 174 4.18 10.51 4.45
CA GLU A 174 4.99 10.33 5.66
C GLU A 174 5.40 11.69 6.24
N PHE A 175 5.46 11.77 7.57
CA PHE A 175 5.89 12.98 8.28
C PHE A 175 7.32 13.37 7.90
N ASN A 176 7.59 14.67 7.89
CA ASN A 176 8.96 15.16 7.69
C ASN A 176 9.87 14.83 8.87
N ASP A 177 9.35 14.98 10.09
CA ASP A 177 10.03 14.61 11.32
C ASP A 177 9.08 13.74 12.17
N PRO A 178 9.22 12.40 12.15
CA PRO A 178 8.34 11.53 12.91
C PRO A 178 8.52 11.64 14.42
N PHE A 179 9.51 12.41 14.90
CA PHE A 179 9.79 12.62 16.32
C PHE A 179 9.34 14.00 16.83
N ALA A 180 8.69 14.80 15.98
CA ALA A 180 8.17 16.10 16.38
C ALA A 180 7.12 15.99 17.51
N ASP A 181 6.84 17.13 18.15
CA ASP A 181 5.75 17.22 19.13
C ASP A 181 4.42 16.77 18.51
N ILE A 182 3.61 16.04 19.28
CA ILE A 182 2.37 15.45 18.79
C ILE A 182 1.41 16.49 18.19
N ASN A 183 1.40 17.72 18.71
CA ASN A 183 0.54 18.76 18.15
C ASN A 183 0.99 19.17 16.75
N LYS A 184 2.31 19.24 16.51
CA LYS A 184 2.86 19.53 15.17
C LYS A 184 2.58 18.39 14.18
N LEU A 185 2.69 17.14 14.64
CA LEU A 185 2.33 15.98 13.83
C LEU A 185 0.84 15.99 13.46
N LEU A 186 -0.04 16.36 14.39
CA LEU A 186 -1.46 16.49 14.13
C LEU A 186 -1.78 17.67 13.19
N GLU A 187 -1.12 18.82 13.36
CA GLU A 187 -1.22 19.95 12.43
C GLU A 187 -0.79 19.56 11.01
N GLU A 188 0.32 18.84 10.86
CA GLU A 188 0.79 18.33 9.57
C GLU A 188 -0.21 17.33 8.96
N ALA A 189 -0.78 16.43 9.76
CA ALA A 189 -1.78 15.47 9.31
C ALA A 189 -3.09 16.15 8.86
N GLU A 190 -3.58 17.14 9.60
CA GLU A 190 -4.77 17.93 9.22
C GLU A 190 -4.51 18.73 7.94
N HIS A 191 -3.33 19.34 7.77
CA HIS A 191 -2.95 20.04 6.54
C HIS A 191 -3.04 19.12 5.31
N PHE A 192 -2.54 17.88 5.42
CA PHE A 192 -2.70 16.91 4.35
C PHE A 192 -4.15 16.47 4.12
N LYS A 193 -4.94 16.38 5.19
CA LYS A 193 -6.37 16.08 5.08
C LYS A 193 -7.15 17.19 4.38
N GLU A 194 -6.82 18.45 4.62
CA GLU A 194 -7.41 19.57 3.89
C GLU A 194 -7.03 19.54 2.41
N MET A 195 -5.76 19.29 2.11
CA MET A 195 -5.24 19.25 0.74
C MET A 195 -5.76 18.05 -0.06
N LEU A 196 -5.80 16.87 0.56
CA LEU A 196 -6.11 15.61 -0.13
C LEU A 196 -7.50 15.06 0.20
N SER A 197 -8.27 15.67 1.10
CA SER A 197 -9.50 15.12 1.71
C SER A 197 -9.25 13.90 2.62
N GLU A 198 -10.14 13.73 3.58
CA GLU A 198 -10.16 12.58 4.51
C GLU A 198 -10.27 11.22 3.83
N TYR A 199 -10.85 11.18 2.62
CA TYR A 199 -11.06 9.93 1.88
C TYR A 199 -9.82 9.45 1.13
N ARG A 200 -8.82 10.32 0.89
CA ARG A 200 -7.61 9.94 0.14
C ARG A 200 -6.37 9.93 1.01
N VAL A 201 -6.25 10.85 1.97
CA VAL A 201 -5.07 10.89 2.83
C VAL A 201 -4.97 9.64 3.69
N VAL A 202 -3.76 9.09 3.76
CA VAL A 202 -3.35 8.08 4.72
C VAL A 202 -2.02 8.54 5.32
N ILE A 203 -1.94 8.64 6.64
CA ILE A 203 -0.72 9.11 7.30
C ILE A 203 0.23 7.94 7.46
N LYS A 204 1.41 8.06 6.89
CA LYS A 204 2.43 7.02 6.93
C LYS A 204 3.34 7.22 8.13
N VAL A 205 3.39 6.22 9.00
CA VAL A 205 4.14 6.25 10.26
C VAL A 205 5.22 5.18 10.20
N PRO A 206 6.51 5.51 10.34
CA PRO A 206 7.57 4.51 10.35
C PRO A 206 7.66 3.78 11.69
N HIS A 207 7.95 2.47 11.65
CA HIS A 207 8.56 1.79 12.78
C HIS A 207 9.91 2.44 13.11
N THR A 208 10.03 2.99 14.31
CA THR A 208 11.24 3.69 14.77
C THR A 208 12.24 2.78 15.48
N GLY A 209 11.79 1.67 16.06
CA GLY A 209 12.67 0.73 16.78
C GLY A 209 13.43 1.41 17.92
N ALA A 210 14.75 1.31 17.92
CA ALA A 210 15.63 1.96 18.90
C ALA A 210 15.97 3.42 18.55
N VAL A 211 15.48 3.96 17.42
CA VAL A 211 15.71 5.36 17.04
C VAL A 211 14.73 6.26 17.77
N THR A 212 15.24 7.35 18.34
CA THR A 212 14.50 8.34 19.13
C THR A 212 14.86 9.76 18.69
N ALA A 213 14.09 10.75 19.16
CA ALA A 213 14.39 12.16 18.95
C ALA A 213 15.81 12.54 19.41
N GLU A 214 16.27 11.95 20.52
CA GLU A 214 17.57 12.24 21.11
C GLU A 214 18.74 11.66 20.31
N ASN A 215 18.54 10.52 19.64
CA ASN A 215 19.64 9.80 18.95
C ASN A 215 19.59 9.88 17.42
N ALA A 216 18.50 10.36 16.82
CA ALA A 216 18.33 10.43 15.36
C ALA A 216 19.44 11.22 14.65
N HIS A 217 20.01 12.24 15.31
CA HIS A 217 21.13 13.03 14.77
C HIS A 217 22.36 12.17 14.40
N HIS A 218 22.60 11.05 15.09
CA HIS A 218 23.70 10.13 14.77
C HIS A 218 23.55 9.47 13.39
N LEU A 219 22.34 9.37 12.85
CA LEU A 219 22.09 8.84 11.51
C LEU A 219 22.32 9.90 10.41
N LEU A 220 22.42 11.17 10.79
CA LEU A 220 22.59 12.29 9.86
C LEU A 220 24.03 12.80 9.85
N GLU A 221 24.71 12.72 10.99
CA GLU A 221 26.02 13.32 11.23
C GLU A 221 27.14 12.27 11.34
N GLY A 222 28.39 12.72 11.19
CA GLY A 222 29.57 11.88 11.39
C GLY A 222 29.61 10.65 10.48
N ASN A 223 29.73 9.47 11.09
CA ASN A 223 29.76 8.18 10.37
C ASN A 223 28.36 7.65 10.02
N LYS A 224 27.29 8.37 10.40
CA LYS A 224 25.90 8.06 10.09
C LYS A 224 25.45 6.69 10.62
N ARG A 225 25.91 6.30 11.81
CA ARG A 225 25.58 5.03 12.47
C ARG A 225 24.98 5.24 13.84
N LEU A 226 24.01 4.41 14.19
CA LEU A 226 23.45 4.40 15.53
C LEU A 226 24.48 3.81 16.50
N PRO A 227 24.74 4.46 17.66
CA PRO A 227 25.73 3.97 18.62
C PRO A 227 25.27 2.71 19.38
N VAL A 228 23.97 2.42 19.36
CA VAL A 228 23.35 1.26 20.03
C VAL A 228 22.84 0.26 18.99
N ALA A 229 22.79 -1.02 19.38
CA ALA A 229 22.19 -2.06 18.55
C ALA A 229 20.67 -1.82 18.38
N HIS A 230 20.10 -2.31 17.28
CA HIS A 230 18.66 -2.20 17.00
C HIS A 230 17.77 -2.82 18.09
N ASN A 231 18.30 -3.77 18.87
CA ASN A 231 17.63 -4.48 19.97
C ASN A 231 18.06 -3.99 21.36
N ASN A 232 18.70 -2.82 21.46
CA ASN A 232 19.15 -2.23 22.72
C ASN A 232 18.53 -0.84 23.02
N GLY A 233 17.27 -0.63 22.64
CA GLY A 233 16.42 0.49 23.06
C GLY A 233 15.61 0.21 24.34
N GLN A 234 14.94 1.22 24.88
CA GLN A 234 14.02 1.06 26.00
C GLN A 234 12.62 0.69 25.51
N THR A 235 11.79 0.12 26.40
CA THR A 235 10.39 -0.22 26.09
C THR A 235 9.62 0.97 25.49
N LYS A 236 9.78 2.17 26.04
CA LYS A 236 9.11 3.38 25.54
C LYS A 236 9.52 3.71 24.10
N ASP A 237 10.77 3.43 23.72
CA ASP A 237 11.32 3.76 22.40
C ASP A 237 10.72 2.81 21.35
N TYR A 238 10.70 1.51 21.66
CA TYR A 238 10.08 0.50 20.78
C TYR A 238 8.58 0.72 20.55
N PHE A 239 7.87 1.21 21.56
CA PHE A 239 6.44 1.49 21.47
C PHE A 239 6.10 2.91 21.00
N TYR A 240 7.08 3.79 20.79
CA TYR A 240 6.84 5.18 20.39
C TYR A 240 5.95 5.28 19.14
N SER A 241 6.37 4.63 18.04
CA SER A 241 5.63 4.68 16.77
C SER A 241 4.27 3.96 16.83
N HIS A 242 4.12 2.93 17.66
CA HIS A 242 2.83 2.28 17.90
C HIS A 242 1.85 3.24 18.60
N ASN A 243 2.33 3.97 19.61
CA ASN A 243 1.53 4.97 20.32
C ASN A 243 1.17 6.15 19.42
N LEU A 244 2.09 6.57 18.53
CA LEU A 244 1.79 7.60 17.54
C LEU A 244 0.70 7.15 16.56
N ALA A 245 0.77 5.92 16.05
CA ALA A 245 -0.26 5.35 15.18
C ALA A 245 -1.63 5.27 15.88
N LEU A 246 -1.66 4.85 17.16
CA LEU A 246 -2.87 4.85 17.98
C LEU A 246 -3.44 6.26 18.17
N ALA A 247 -2.60 7.24 18.52
CA ALA A 247 -3.03 8.62 18.73
C ALA A 247 -3.63 9.23 17.45
N LEU A 248 -3.04 8.96 16.28
CA LEU A 248 -3.59 9.38 14.98
C LEU A 248 -4.94 8.71 14.70
N LYS A 249 -5.05 7.41 14.98
CA LYS A 249 -6.29 6.67 14.82
C LYS A 249 -7.42 7.22 15.70
N GLU A 250 -7.13 7.53 16.97
CA GLU A 250 -8.10 8.13 17.90
C GLU A 250 -8.60 9.50 17.42
N LYS A 251 -7.83 10.19 16.57
CA LYS A 251 -8.22 11.44 15.89
C LYS A 251 -8.92 11.21 14.55
N GLY A 252 -9.17 9.97 14.16
CA GLY A 252 -9.88 9.61 12.93
C GLY A 252 -9.01 9.53 11.68
N PHE A 253 -7.68 9.53 11.81
CA PHE A 253 -6.79 9.32 10.67
C PHE A 253 -6.62 7.83 10.34
N ARG A 254 -6.52 7.53 9.05
CA ARG A 254 -6.06 6.22 8.57
C ARG A 254 -4.55 6.21 8.56
N VAL A 255 -3.94 5.13 9.05
CA VAL A 255 -2.49 5.00 9.19
C VAL A 255 -1.93 3.92 8.26
N ASN A 256 -0.86 4.25 7.55
CA ASN A 256 0.01 3.31 6.86
C ASN A 256 1.24 3.05 7.75
N TYR A 257 1.32 1.89 8.37
CA TYR A 257 2.40 1.56 9.28
C TYR A 257 3.57 0.89 8.51
N THR A 258 4.67 1.65 8.37
CA THR A 258 5.78 1.34 7.44
C THR A 258 7.06 0.90 8.15
N LEU A 259 8.12 0.60 7.39
CA LEU A 259 9.41 0.07 7.83
C LEU A 259 9.32 -1.26 8.59
N MET A 260 8.41 -2.13 8.15
CA MET A 260 8.27 -3.50 8.64
C MET A 260 9.09 -4.45 7.77
N PHE A 261 10.14 -5.02 8.36
CA PHE A 261 11.05 -5.96 7.71
C PHE A 261 10.89 -7.39 8.22
N GLU A 262 10.37 -7.56 9.44
CA GLU A 262 10.37 -8.82 10.16
C GLU A 262 8.95 -9.29 10.49
N PRO A 263 8.63 -10.59 10.30
CA PRO A 263 7.28 -11.12 10.46
C PRO A 263 6.72 -10.93 11.88
N TRP A 264 7.57 -11.03 12.91
CA TRP A 264 7.14 -10.86 14.30
C TRP A 264 6.67 -9.45 14.64
N GLN A 265 6.95 -8.44 13.80
CA GLN A 265 6.42 -7.09 13.99
C GLN A 265 4.91 -7.05 13.76
N THR A 266 4.37 -7.91 12.91
CA THR A 266 3.00 -7.83 12.41
C THR A 266 1.94 -7.96 13.48
N GLY A 267 2.07 -8.93 14.39
CA GLY A 267 1.09 -9.11 15.47
C GLY A 267 0.97 -7.88 16.37
N MET A 268 2.09 -7.20 16.64
CA MET A 268 2.10 -5.97 17.44
C MET A 268 1.64 -4.76 16.63
N ALA A 269 2.04 -4.64 15.37
CA ALA A 269 1.58 -3.60 14.46
C ALA A 269 0.05 -3.58 14.34
N LEU A 270 -0.60 -4.75 14.26
CA LEU A 270 -2.07 -4.86 14.19
C LEU A 270 -2.77 -4.37 15.46
N GLN A 271 -2.09 -4.32 16.62
CA GLN A 271 -2.68 -3.73 17.85
C GLN A 271 -2.86 -2.22 17.75
N ALA A 272 -2.07 -1.54 16.92
CA ALA A 272 -2.27 -0.12 16.58
C ALA A 272 -3.43 0.08 15.58
N GLN A 273 -4.03 -1.02 15.11
CA GLN A 273 -5.17 -1.07 14.20
C GLN A 273 -5.02 -0.20 12.94
N PRO A 274 -3.89 -0.31 12.21
CA PRO A 274 -3.59 0.53 11.06
C PRO A 274 -4.48 0.19 9.87
N TYR A 275 -4.58 1.12 8.91
CA TYR A 275 -5.26 0.89 7.64
C TYR A 275 -4.36 0.09 6.68
N PHE A 276 -3.05 0.35 6.68
CA PHE A 276 -2.06 -0.47 6.00
C PHE A 276 -0.95 -0.92 6.95
N ILE A 277 -0.49 -2.16 6.78
CA ILE A 277 0.82 -2.62 7.26
C ILE A 277 1.71 -2.90 6.05
N ASN A 278 3.03 -2.82 6.21
CA ASN A 278 3.95 -3.00 5.10
C ASN A 278 4.77 -4.29 5.22
N SER A 279 5.35 -4.73 4.11
CA SER A 279 6.41 -5.75 4.09
C SER A 279 7.49 -5.34 3.11
N PHE A 280 8.69 -5.05 3.62
CA PHE A 280 9.86 -4.66 2.83
C PHE A 280 10.65 -5.90 2.43
N ILE A 281 10.67 -6.23 1.14
CA ILE A 281 11.21 -7.51 0.67
C ILE A 281 12.67 -7.46 0.21
N ASN A 282 13.09 -6.46 -0.56
CA ASN A 282 14.38 -6.49 -1.26
C ASN A 282 15.58 -6.49 -0.31
N LYS A 283 15.68 -5.51 0.60
CA LYS A 283 16.78 -5.46 1.58
C LYS A 283 16.83 -6.73 2.42
N ARG A 284 15.67 -7.27 2.82
CA ARG A 284 15.57 -8.52 3.58
C ARG A 284 16.18 -9.69 2.78
N MET A 285 15.77 -9.84 1.51
CA MET A 285 16.25 -10.91 0.63
C MET A 285 17.75 -10.79 0.34
N LEU A 286 18.24 -9.58 0.04
CA LEU A 286 19.67 -9.32 -0.20
C LEU A 286 20.52 -9.68 1.03
N THR A 287 20.10 -9.28 2.23
CA THR A 287 20.76 -9.65 3.47
C THR A 287 20.80 -11.16 3.65
N SER A 288 19.67 -11.86 3.52
CA SER A 288 19.64 -13.33 3.66
C SER A 288 20.56 -14.02 2.65
N THR A 289 20.57 -13.56 1.41
CA THR A 289 21.39 -14.14 0.34
C THR A 289 22.88 -13.96 0.63
N TYR A 290 23.30 -12.76 1.05
CA TYR A 290 24.69 -12.49 1.40
C TYR A 290 25.13 -13.32 2.61
N VAL A 291 24.31 -13.34 3.67
CA VAL A 291 24.57 -14.13 4.89
C VAL A 291 24.71 -15.61 4.55
N LYS A 292 23.79 -16.17 3.75
CA LYS A 292 23.85 -17.57 3.30
C LYS A 292 25.13 -17.86 2.52
N GLY A 293 25.54 -16.97 1.64
CA GLY A 293 26.78 -17.09 0.89
C GLY A 293 28.01 -17.15 1.80
N MET A 294 28.12 -16.22 2.75
CA MET A 294 29.24 -16.17 3.70
C MET A 294 29.30 -17.40 4.61
N ILE A 295 28.16 -17.83 5.17
CA ILE A 295 28.10 -19.02 6.03
C ILE A 295 28.42 -20.29 5.24
N SER A 296 27.93 -20.44 4.02
CA SER A 296 28.23 -21.61 3.18
C SER A 296 29.73 -21.68 2.82
N ALA A 297 30.35 -20.53 2.56
CA ALA A 297 31.79 -20.45 2.30
C ALA A 297 32.61 -20.77 3.55
N PHE A 298 32.22 -20.26 4.72
CA PHE A 298 32.84 -20.62 6.00
C PHE A 298 32.69 -22.12 6.30
N ASP A 299 31.51 -22.70 6.11
CA ASP A 299 31.27 -24.12 6.37
C ASP A 299 32.12 -25.03 5.48
N SER A 300 32.38 -24.58 4.25
CA SER A 300 33.17 -25.34 3.26
C SER A 300 34.68 -25.22 3.47
N THR A 301 35.17 -24.07 3.97
CA THR A 301 36.61 -23.76 4.02
C THR A 301 37.17 -23.66 5.44
N ARG A 302 36.31 -23.40 6.43
CA ARG A 302 36.65 -22.99 7.80
C ARG A 302 37.54 -21.75 7.89
N ASP A 303 37.58 -20.94 6.84
CA ASP A 303 38.32 -19.68 6.83
C ASP A 303 37.55 -18.60 7.60
N LEU A 304 38.13 -18.17 8.73
CA LEU A 304 37.56 -17.13 9.60
C LEU A 304 37.41 -15.77 8.88
N GLN A 305 38.04 -15.55 7.72
CA GLN A 305 37.86 -14.33 6.94
C GLN A 305 36.40 -14.13 6.51
N PHE A 306 35.65 -15.21 6.25
CA PHE A 306 34.22 -15.10 5.92
C PHE A 306 33.39 -14.56 7.08
N LEU A 307 33.68 -14.98 8.32
CA LEU A 307 33.02 -14.44 9.51
C LEU A 307 33.44 -13.00 9.80
N LYS A 308 34.70 -12.63 9.55
CA LYS A 308 35.17 -11.23 9.66
C LYS A 308 34.45 -10.31 8.68
N ASN A 309 34.34 -10.73 7.42
CA ASN A 309 33.61 -9.99 6.39
C ASN A 309 32.12 -9.87 6.75
N LEU A 310 31.53 -10.97 7.26
CA LEU A 310 30.14 -10.98 7.72
C LEU A 310 29.90 -10.03 8.90
N ARG A 311 30.85 -9.94 9.84
CA ARG A 311 30.80 -8.96 10.94
C ARG A 311 30.80 -7.53 10.42
N SER A 312 31.70 -7.20 9.49
CA SER A 312 31.72 -5.89 8.84
C SER A 312 30.40 -5.60 8.14
N TYR A 313 29.86 -6.57 7.41
CA TYR A 313 28.57 -6.43 6.75
C TYR A 313 27.42 -6.21 7.74
N PHE A 314 27.37 -6.94 8.85
CA PHE A 314 26.34 -6.75 9.90
C PHE A 314 26.40 -5.40 10.57
N ILE A 315 27.58 -4.80 10.69
CA ILE A 315 27.71 -3.39 11.09
C ILE A 315 27.16 -2.49 10.00
N ASP A 316 27.43 -2.81 8.72
CA ASP A 316 26.97 -1.99 7.60
C ASP A 316 25.44 -2.00 7.40
N VAL A 317 24.76 -3.07 7.82
CA VAL A 317 23.30 -3.22 7.74
C VAL A 317 22.60 -3.19 9.11
N ASP A 318 23.27 -2.64 10.13
CA ASP A 318 22.71 -2.33 11.46
C ASP A 318 22.20 -3.55 12.27
N PHE A 319 22.62 -4.76 11.91
CA PHE A 319 22.47 -5.95 12.74
C PHE A 319 23.34 -5.86 14.00
N LEU A 320 24.51 -5.23 13.87
CA LEU A 320 25.46 -4.97 14.94
C LEU A 320 25.78 -3.47 15.02
N PRO A 321 25.98 -2.91 16.23
CA PRO A 321 26.44 -1.54 16.37
C PRO A 321 27.92 -1.42 15.97
N GLU A 322 28.37 -0.21 15.67
CA GLU A 322 29.77 0.03 15.31
C GLU A 322 30.77 -0.41 16.39
N SER A 323 30.39 -0.31 17.67
CA SER A 323 31.19 -0.78 18.80
C SER A 323 31.46 -2.30 18.77
N ALA A 324 30.74 -3.06 17.95
CA ALA A 324 30.94 -4.49 17.74
C ALA A 324 32.02 -4.84 16.71
N LYS A 325 32.85 -3.88 16.26
CA LYS A 325 33.99 -4.10 15.34
C LYS A 325 34.92 -5.24 15.77
N ASP A 326 35.04 -5.47 17.07
CA ASP A 326 35.88 -6.51 17.66
C ASP A 326 35.08 -7.62 18.37
N SER A 327 33.77 -7.71 18.12
CA SER A 327 32.90 -8.76 18.69
C SER A 327 33.35 -10.16 18.31
N ASP A 328 33.07 -11.13 19.19
CA ASP A 328 33.42 -12.54 18.97
C ASP A 328 32.78 -13.06 17.66
N LEU A 329 33.60 -13.72 16.83
CA LEU A 329 33.15 -14.31 15.57
C LEU A 329 32.15 -15.45 15.79
N ALA A 330 32.19 -16.12 16.95
CA ALA A 330 31.19 -17.12 17.32
C ALA A 330 29.79 -16.48 17.46
N GLU A 331 29.69 -15.26 17.99
CA GLU A 331 28.41 -14.55 18.10
C GLU A 331 27.93 -14.08 16.71
N VAL A 332 28.84 -13.64 15.85
CA VAL A 332 28.52 -13.28 14.46
C VAL A 332 27.95 -14.49 13.71
N GLU A 333 28.58 -15.66 13.84
CA GLU A 333 28.09 -16.90 13.25
C GLU A 333 26.71 -17.28 13.81
N LYS A 334 26.51 -17.17 15.11
CA LYS A 334 25.23 -17.46 15.76
C LYS A 334 24.11 -16.57 15.23
N ILE A 335 24.29 -15.24 15.20
CA ILE A 335 23.31 -14.29 14.65
C ILE A 335 22.98 -14.64 13.20
N ALA A 336 24.00 -14.96 12.39
CA ALA A 336 23.81 -15.33 11.00
C ALA A 336 22.97 -16.61 10.84
N ARG A 337 23.28 -17.67 11.60
CA ARG A 337 22.56 -18.94 11.53
C ARG A 337 21.13 -18.82 12.06
N GLU A 338 20.94 -18.12 13.18
CA GLU A 338 19.60 -17.80 13.71
C GLU A 338 18.79 -17.04 12.66
N THR A 339 19.41 -16.06 11.98
CA THR A 339 18.77 -15.28 10.93
C THR A 339 18.28 -16.13 9.77
N LEU A 340 19.12 -17.00 9.23
CA LEU A 340 18.73 -17.88 8.13
C LEU A 340 17.68 -18.90 8.55
N THR A 341 17.77 -19.40 9.79
CA THR A 341 16.85 -20.40 10.33
C THR A 341 15.45 -19.84 10.47
N TYR A 342 15.27 -18.67 11.10
CA TYR A 342 13.93 -18.13 11.29
C TYR A 342 13.29 -17.68 9.97
N ARG A 343 14.10 -17.24 8.98
CA ARG A 343 13.63 -16.88 7.63
C ARG A 343 13.32 -18.08 6.76
N ASP A 344 13.53 -19.30 7.26
CA ASP A 344 13.37 -20.56 6.52
C ASP A 344 14.15 -20.55 5.18
N PHE A 345 15.30 -19.87 5.15
CA PHE A 345 15.98 -19.49 3.91
C PHE A 345 16.67 -20.68 3.20
N ASP A 346 16.86 -21.78 3.92
CA ASP A 346 17.42 -23.03 3.40
C ASP A 346 16.37 -23.91 2.72
N ASN A 347 15.10 -23.51 2.76
CA ASN A 347 13.99 -24.23 2.16
C ASN A 347 13.31 -23.41 1.06
N VAL A 348 12.54 -24.10 0.21
CA VAL A 348 11.79 -23.48 -0.90
C VAL A 348 10.79 -22.41 -0.45
N ARG A 349 10.37 -22.42 0.82
CA ARG A 349 9.38 -21.50 1.39
C ARG A 349 9.96 -20.14 1.77
N GLY A 350 11.26 -20.05 2.06
CA GLY A 350 11.92 -18.82 2.47
C GLY A 350 12.97 -18.31 1.48
N PHE A 351 13.53 -19.20 0.64
CA PHE A 351 14.56 -18.84 -0.33
C PHE A 351 14.10 -17.80 -1.38
N ASP A 352 12.79 -17.71 -1.62
CA ASP A 352 12.18 -16.73 -2.52
C ASP A 352 12.05 -15.31 -1.90
N GLY A 353 12.35 -15.16 -0.60
CA GLY A 353 12.26 -13.91 0.13
C GLY A 353 10.84 -13.49 0.52
N MET A 354 9.85 -14.36 0.32
CA MET A 354 8.43 -14.08 0.59
C MET A 354 7.94 -14.63 1.94
N ASP A 355 8.84 -15.15 2.77
CA ASP A 355 8.53 -15.70 4.11
C ASP A 355 7.74 -14.69 4.97
N GLY A 356 8.20 -13.44 5.00
CA GLY A 356 7.55 -12.36 5.75
C GLY A 356 6.17 -12.02 5.21
N VAL A 357 6.01 -11.99 3.88
CA VAL A 357 4.71 -11.73 3.22
C VAL A 357 3.72 -12.83 3.58
N ARG A 358 4.11 -14.11 3.45
CA ARG A 358 3.26 -15.26 3.81
C ARG A 358 2.83 -15.21 5.27
N HIS A 359 3.74 -14.87 6.19
CA HIS A 359 3.39 -14.70 7.60
C HIS A 359 2.37 -13.57 7.80
N ASN A 360 2.58 -12.42 7.17
CA ASN A 360 1.69 -11.26 7.31
C ASN A 360 0.29 -11.56 6.79
N LEU A 361 0.16 -12.31 5.69
CA LEU A 361 -1.14 -12.74 5.16
C LEU A 361 -1.88 -13.68 6.10
N ARG A 362 -1.17 -14.63 6.73
CA ARG A 362 -1.77 -15.50 7.78
C ARG A 362 -2.28 -14.67 8.96
N MET A 363 -1.51 -13.69 9.42
CA MET A 363 -1.93 -12.80 10.49
C MET A 363 -3.14 -11.93 10.10
N LEU A 364 -3.22 -11.47 8.86
CA LEU A 364 -4.36 -10.69 8.37
C LEU A 364 -5.63 -11.52 8.18
N ARG A 365 -5.50 -12.80 7.79
CA ARG A 365 -6.61 -13.77 7.73
C ARG A 365 -7.29 -13.88 9.09
N ASP A 366 -6.51 -14.00 10.15
CA ASP A 366 -7.00 -14.25 11.51
C ASP A 366 -7.25 -12.94 12.30
N SER A 367 -7.07 -11.78 11.66
CA SER A 367 -7.29 -10.48 12.31
C SER A 367 -8.77 -10.05 12.26
N ASN A 368 -9.24 -9.41 13.33
CA ASN A 368 -10.58 -8.80 13.39
C ASN A 368 -10.66 -7.43 12.69
N LEU A 369 -9.65 -7.06 11.91
CA LEU A 369 -9.62 -5.78 11.19
C LEU A 369 -10.10 -6.00 9.76
N GLU A 370 -11.32 -5.54 9.48
CA GLU A 370 -11.97 -5.72 8.19
C GLU A 370 -11.22 -4.99 7.07
N ASP A 371 -10.84 -3.74 7.32
CA ASP A 371 -10.31 -2.83 6.29
C ASP A 371 -8.78 -2.83 6.17
N THR A 372 -8.05 -3.49 7.07
CA THR A 372 -6.58 -3.48 7.07
C THR A 372 -6.02 -4.32 5.92
N ARG A 373 -5.07 -3.74 5.18
CA ARG A 373 -4.37 -4.40 4.06
C ARG A 373 -2.86 -4.44 4.23
N LEU A 374 -2.21 -5.38 3.56
CA LEU A 374 -0.76 -5.51 3.45
C LEU A 374 -0.27 -4.81 2.17
N ILE A 375 0.58 -3.78 2.34
CA ILE A 375 1.38 -3.24 1.25
C ILE A 375 2.69 -4.03 1.15
N ILE A 376 2.85 -4.80 0.08
CA ILE A 376 4.11 -5.45 -0.27
C ILE A 376 4.95 -4.43 -1.02
N CYS A 377 6.12 -4.09 -0.50
CA CYS A 377 6.91 -2.94 -0.93
C CYS A 377 8.40 -3.25 -1.04
N SER A 378 9.15 -2.30 -1.59
CA SER A 378 10.58 -2.47 -1.87
C SER A 378 10.82 -3.68 -2.77
N ILE A 379 10.07 -3.77 -3.88
CA ILE A 379 10.23 -4.81 -4.91
C ILE A 379 11.19 -4.28 -5.98
N ALA A 380 12.25 -5.02 -6.29
CA ALA A 380 13.27 -4.63 -7.25
C ALA A 380 13.93 -5.83 -7.96
N GLY A 381 14.67 -5.52 -9.03
CA GLY A 381 15.45 -6.50 -9.78
C GLY A 381 14.61 -7.48 -10.59
N SER A 382 15.22 -8.42 -11.31
CA SER A 382 14.48 -9.32 -12.21
C SER A 382 13.80 -10.51 -11.54
N ARG A 383 14.06 -10.73 -10.25
CA ARG A 383 13.64 -11.95 -9.53
C ARG A 383 12.37 -11.76 -8.69
N GLU A 384 12.22 -10.63 -8.04
CA GLU A 384 11.25 -10.51 -6.94
C GLU A 384 9.80 -10.51 -7.40
N TYR A 385 9.46 -9.81 -8.50
CA TYR A 385 8.10 -9.86 -9.01
C TYR A 385 7.67 -11.25 -9.48
N PRO A 386 8.48 -12.02 -10.25
CA PRO A 386 8.14 -13.41 -10.56
C PRO A 386 7.91 -14.30 -9.33
N GLU A 387 8.63 -14.08 -8.22
CA GLU A 387 8.37 -14.81 -6.97
C GLU A 387 7.09 -14.34 -6.27
N LEU A 388 6.81 -13.03 -6.29
CA LEU A 388 5.55 -12.49 -5.79
C LEU A 388 4.36 -13.01 -6.60
N ASP A 389 4.45 -13.05 -7.93
CA ASP A 389 3.39 -13.54 -8.82
C ASP A 389 3.01 -15.00 -8.50
N LYS A 390 4.01 -15.85 -8.21
CA LYS A 390 3.76 -17.22 -7.72
C LYS A 390 2.97 -17.22 -6.41
N LEU A 391 3.33 -16.35 -5.46
CA LEU A 391 2.62 -16.23 -4.19
C LEU A 391 1.15 -15.81 -4.39
N LEU A 392 0.88 -14.90 -5.33
CA LEU A 392 -0.49 -14.41 -5.60
C LEU A 392 -1.44 -15.50 -6.13
N VAL A 393 -0.90 -16.61 -6.63
CA VAL A 393 -1.68 -17.77 -7.10
C VAL A 393 -1.60 -18.98 -6.16
N GLU A 394 -0.96 -18.85 -5.00
CA GLU A 394 -0.94 -19.92 -3.99
C GLU A 394 -2.34 -20.16 -3.42
N ASP A 395 -2.76 -21.42 -3.43
CA ASP A 395 -4.06 -21.85 -2.89
C ASP A 395 -4.24 -21.44 -1.43
N GLU A 396 -3.14 -21.36 -0.68
CA GLU A 396 -3.15 -20.94 0.71
C GLU A 396 -3.78 -19.56 0.88
N PHE A 397 -3.61 -18.59 -0.04
CA PHE A 397 -3.97 -17.18 0.16
C PHE A 397 -5.15 -16.67 -0.66
N ARG A 398 -5.87 -17.55 -1.37
CA ARG A 398 -6.99 -17.18 -2.26
C ARG A 398 -8.09 -16.36 -1.57
N ASP A 399 -8.30 -16.59 -0.29
CA ASP A 399 -9.32 -15.95 0.55
C ASP A 399 -8.91 -14.57 1.11
N VAL A 400 -7.64 -14.17 0.95
CA VAL A 400 -7.09 -12.91 1.48
C VAL A 400 -6.40 -12.05 0.42
N LEU A 401 -6.54 -12.39 -0.87
CA LEU A 401 -5.94 -11.61 -1.96
C LEU A 401 -6.46 -10.17 -2.01
N ASP A 402 -7.68 -9.92 -1.54
CA ASP A 402 -8.27 -8.59 -1.45
C ASP A 402 -7.62 -7.70 -0.39
N LYS A 403 -6.87 -8.30 0.55
CA LYS A 403 -6.03 -7.59 1.51
C LYS A 403 -4.64 -7.25 0.98
N ILE A 404 -4.32 -7.51 -0.28
CA ILE A 404 -2.99 -7.21 -0.85
C ILE A 404 -3.00 -5.92 -1.65
N VAL A 405 -1.98 -5.09 -1.39
CA VAL A 405 -1.58 -3.96 -2.21
C VAL A 405 -0.10 -4.15 -2.57
N ILE A 406 0.26 -4.02 -3.84
CA ILE A 406 1.63 -4.16 -4.33
C ILE A 406 2.15 -2.77 -4.67
N THR A 407 3.29 -2.36 -4.11
CA THR A 407 3.90 -1.05 -4.39
C THR A 407 5.36 -1.16 -4.85
N THR A 408 5.70 -0.41 -5.88
CA THR A 408 7.06 -0.24 -6.41
C THR A 408 7.08 0.98 -7.34
N GLU A 409 8.27 1.34 -7.82
CA GLU A 409 8.46 2.47 -8.73
C GLU A 409 7.65 2.28 -10.02
N PRO A 410 7.01 3.34 -10.57
CA PRO A 410 6.22 3.27 -11.80
C PRO A 410 6.91 2.55 -12.96
N ILE A 411 8.20 2.83 -13.18
CA ILE A 411 8.96 2.24 -14.27
C ILE A 411 9.14 0.73 -14.11
N TYR A 412 9.25 0.24 -12.88
CA TYR A 412 9.36 -1.19 -12.61
C TYR A 412 8.03 -1.91 -12.89
N PHE A 413 6.88 -1.33 -12.53
CA PHE A 413 5.58 -1.85 -12.97
C PHE A 413 5.43 -1.87 -14.49
N ALA A 414 5.85 -0.79 -15.17
CA ALA A 414 5.73 -0.71 -16.61
C ALA A 414 6.46 -1.85 -17.33
N GLN A 415 7.56 -2.36 -16.75
CA GLN A 415 8.30 -3.50 -17.28
C GLN A 415 7.46 -4.79 -17.33
N TYR A 416 6.42 -4.94 -16.50
CA TYR A 416 5.55 -6.12 -16.52
C TYR A 416 4.72 -6.21 -17.81
N THR A 417 4.57 -5.09 -18.52
CA THR A 417 3.90 -5.04 -19.83
C THR A 417 4.83 -5.43 -20.99
N SER A 418 6.09 -5.79 -20.70
CA SER A 418 7.14 -6.03 -21.69
C SER A 418 7.72 -7.44 -21.58
N ALA A 419 8.12 -7.99 -22.72
CA ALA A 419 8.86 -9.25 -22.81
C ALA A 419 9.67 -9.30 -24.12
N PRO A 420 10.79 -10.05 -24.19
CA PRO A 420 11.55 -10.21 -25.43
C PRO A 420 10.70 -10.69 -26.62
N GLN A 421 9.71 -11.54 -26.35
CA GLN A 421 8.79 -12.08 -27.34
C GLN A 421 7.85 -11.00 -27.89
N ILE A 422 7.43 -10.02 -27.09
CA ILE A 422 6.61 -8.89 -27.57
C ILE A 422 7.36 -8.15 -28.69
N ILE A 423 8.62 -7.79 -28.46
CA ILE A 423 9.45 -7.11 -29.48
C ILE A 423 9.62 -8.01 -30.72
N THR A 424 9.86 -9.30 -30.52
CA THR A 424 10.07 -10.26 -31.62
C THR A 424 8.82 -10.39 -32.49
N TYR A 425 7.64 -10.51 -31.89
CA TYR A 425 6.39 -10.63 -32.62
C TYR A 425 5.95 -9.30 -33.25
N GLN A 426 6.13 -8.17 -32.57
CA GLN A 426 5.90 -6.85 -33.16
C GLN A 426 6.76 -6.62 -34.40
N ARG A 427 8.06 -6.95 -34.34
CA ARG A 427 8.95 -6.91 -35.51
C ARG A 427 8.43 -7.77 -36.66
N ARG A 428 7.98 -9.00 -36.36
CA ARG A 428 7.41 -9.90 -37.37
C ARG A 428 6.15 -9.31 -38.01
N PHE A 429 5.22 -8.77 -37.21
CA PHE A 429 3.97 -8.21 -37.72
C PHE A 429 4.19 -6.96 -38.55
N LEU A 430 5.04 -6.04 -38.08
CA LEU A 430 5.40 -4.83 -38.81
C LEU A 430 6.08 -5.15 -40.15
N ASN A 431 6.96 -6.16 -40.18
CA ASN A 431 7.56 -6.63 -41.44
C ASN A 431 6.55 -7.28 -42.37
N ALA A 432 5.60 -8.06 -41.83
CA ALA A 432 4.54 -8.65 -42.64
C ALA A 432 3.69 -7.57 -43.33
N VAL A 433 3.26 -6.53 -42.59
CA VAL A 433 2.55 -5.37 -43.14
C VAL A 433 3.41 -4.58 -44.13
N ASN A 434 4.71 -4.45 -43.88
CA ASN A 434 5.62 -3.77 -44.81
C ASN A 434 5.78 -4.51 -46.15
N ASN A 435 5.61 -5.83 -46.15
CA ASN A 435 5.84 -6.70 -47.30
C ASN A 435 4.55 -7.03 -48.09
N THR A 436 3.39 -6.48 -47.72
CA THR A 436 2.17 -6.63 -48.52
C THR A 436 2.16 -5.69 -49.73
N ALA A 437 1.53 -6.12 -50.81
CA ALA A 437 1.43 -5.39 -52.08
C ALA A 437 0.50 -4.15 -52.01
N ASP A 438 -0.16 -3.92 -50.87
CA ASP A 438 -1.03 -2.75 -50.62
C ASP A 438 -0.26 -1.45 -50.36
N LYS A 439 1.07 -1.46 -50.49
CA LYS A 439 1.90 -0.26 -50.62
C LYS A 439 2.06 0.17 -52.10
N ARG A 440 0.96 0.19 -52.87
CA ARG A 440 0.88 0.93 -54.14
C ARG A 440 0.14 2.24 -53.95
#